data_AF-A0A6A5VWV8-F1
#
_entry.id   AF-A0A6A5VWV8-F1
#
_cell.length_a   1.000
_cell.length_b   1.000
_cell.length_c   1.000
_cell.angle_alpha   90.00
_cell.angle_beta   90.00
_cell.angle_gamma   90.00
#
_symmetry.space_group_name_H-M   'P 1'
#
loop_
_entity.id
_entity.type
_entity.pdbx_description
1 polymer ?
#
loop_
_entity_poly.entity_id
_entity_poly.type
_entity_poly.pdbx_seq_one_letter_code
_entity_poly.pdbx_strand_id
1 'polypeptide(L)'
;MVWAISQDDSNSTNAMALMRAAGRKVMQMPDFSELPSNEEPIHAIKTCRFSNCGESCDKGWEAVPWDGNQGHNFEDASPCFSGQVATFCCPGDQPAPKCKWKGLTPSGDCNPGCDEGEVEVGTQVSGCNLRHQSACCSDTSTTNNYGRCKWFGSADLCSGAGGYHECEGDYKERIFSSSAGFGGEQTCTRGAKSYCCKSIPKAFTNCV
;
A
#
# COMPACT_ATOMS: atom_id res chain seq x y z
N MET A 1 -52.01 22.87 29.82
CA MET A 1 -51.01 22.51 30.85
C MET A 1 -49.65 22.35 30.19
N VAL A 2 -48.86 23.43 30.12
CA VAL A 2 -47.50 23.44 29.54
C VAL A 2 -46.48 24.05 30.53
N TRP A 3 -46.97 24.62 31.64
CA TRP A 3 -46.16 25.34 32.63
C TRP A 3 -45.31 24.46 33.56
N ALA A 4 -45.62 23.16 33.68
CA ALA A 4 -44.89 22.26 34.58
C ALA A 4 -43.53 21.79 34.03
N ILE A 5 -43.35 21.83 32.70
CA ILE A 5 -42.11 21.38 32.04
C ILE A 5 -41.11 22.52 31.93
N SER A 6 -41.58 23.76 31.78
CA SER A 6 -40.70 24.94 31.61
C SER A 6 -40.07 25.45 32.91
N GLN A 7 -40.51 24.96 34.07
CA GLN A 7 -39.92 25.24 35.38
C GLN A 7 -39.42 23.95 36.05
N ASP A 8 -39.14 22.92 35.25
CA ASP A 8 -38.67 21.66 35.79
C ASP A 8 -37.20 21.76 36.23
N ASP A 9 -36.85 20.96 37.22
CA ASP A 9 -35.45 20.85 37.66
C ASP A 9 -34.63 19.99 36.69
N SER A 10 -33.31 19.97 36.86
CA SER A 10 -32.42 19.13 36.05
C SER A 10 -32.73 17.63 36.15
N ASN A 11 -33.51 17.23 37.15
CA ASN A 11 -33.94 15.86 37.37
C ASN A 11 -35.33 15.58 36.79
N SER A 12 -35.95 16.54 36.08
CA SER A 12 -37.24 16.41 35.41
C SER A 12 -38.37 15.92 36.34
N THR A 13 -38.33 16.31 37.62
CA THR A 13 -39.23 15.83 38.68
C THR A 13 -40.70 16.08 38.34
N ASN A 14 -41.03 17.28 37.84
CA ASN A 14 -42.40 17.68 37.54
C ASN A 14 -42.93 17.01 36.27
N ALA A 15 -42.08 16.89 35.23
CA ALA A 15 -42.41 16.17 34.00
C ALA A 15 -42.67 14.68 34.28
N MET A 16 -41.85 14.05 35.13
CA MET A 16 -42.06 12.65 35.54
C MET A 16 -43.35 12.46 36.35
N ALA A 17 -43.66 13.38 37.27
CA ALA A 17 -44.90 13.34 38.04
C ALA A 17 -46.14 13.48 37.13
N LEU A 18 -46.10 14.40 36.16
CA LEU A 18 -47.18 14.56 35.18
C LEU A 18 -47.37 13.31 34.31
N MET A 19 -46.27 12.70 33.85
CA MET A 19 -46.33 11.48 33.04
C MET A 19 -46.93 10.31 33.81
N ARG A 20 -46.61 10.17 35.11
CA ARG A 20 -47.24 9.18 36.00
C ARG A 20 -48.73 9.45 36.22
N ALA A 21 -49.11 10.70 36.47
CA ALA A 21 -50.51 11.09 36.63
C ALA A 21 -51.34 10.85 35.36
N ALA A 22 -50.73 11.01 34.18
CA ALA A 22 -51.34 10.70 32.88
C ALA A 22 -51.36 9.19 32.55
N GLY A 23 -50.94 8.32 33.47
CA GLY A 23 -50.91 6.86 33.27
C GLY A 23 -49.87 6.38 32.26
N ARG A 24 -48.88 7.22 31.90
CA ARG A 24 -47.82 6.86 30.95
C ARG A 24 -46.63 6.29 31.69
N LYS A 25 -46.07 5.18 31.19
CA LYS A 25 -44.84 4.61 31.71
C LYS A 25 -43.68 5.58 31.43
N VAL A 26 -42.98 6.00 32.49
CA VAL A 26 -41.75 6.79 32.38
C VAL A 26 -40.65 5.83 31.92
N MET A 27 -40.21 5.97 30.67
CA MET A 27 -39.08 5.22 30.14
C MET A 27 -37.80 5.82 30.73
N GLN A 28 -36.94 4.99 31.30
CA GLN A 28 -35.62 5.42 31.74
C GLN A 28 -34.85 5.88 30.50
N MET A 29 -34.16 7.03 30.58
CA MET A 29 -33.28 7.44 29.49
C MET A 29 -32.24 6.32 29.27
N PRO A 30 -31.96 5.93 28.02
CA PRO A 30 -30.92 4.96 27.75
C PRO A 30 -29.59 5.48 28.28
N ASP A 31 -28.82 4.58 28.89
CA ASP A 31 -27.48 4.91 29.35
C ASP A 31 -26.58 5.14 28.12
N PHE A 32 -26.08 6.36 27.97
CA PHE A 32 -25.14 6.74 26.91
C PHE A 32 -23.69 6.58 27.35
N SER A 33 -23.43 5.84 28.44
CA SER A 33 -22.08 5.44 28.80
C SER A 33 -21.44 4.71 27.63
N GLU A 34 -20.30 5.23 27.16
CA GLU A 34 -19.48 4.58 26.14
C GLU A 34 -19.18 3.14 26.58
N LEU A 35 -19.70 2.17 25.83
CA LEU A 35 -19.27 0.79 25.99
C LEU A 35 -17.76 0.75 25.71
N PRO A 36 -16.94 0.12 26.57
CA PRO A 36 -15.53 -0.04 26.27
C PRO A 36 -15.41 -0.76 24.93
N SER A 37 -14.82 -0.10 23.94
CA SER A 37 -14.62 -0.66 22.61
C SER A 37 -13.74 -1.90 22.75
N ASN A 38 -14.36 -3.07 22.63
CA ASN A 38 -13.65 -4.35 22.56
C ASN A 38 -13.14 -4.63 21.13
N GLU A 39 -13.07 -3.60 20.28
CA GLU A 39 -12.36 -3.69 19.01
C GLU A 39 -10.86 -3.72 19.33
N GLU A 40 -10.23 -4.85 19.02
CA GLU A 40 -8.78 -4.96 18.99
C GLU A 40 -8.21 -3.75 18.24
N PRO A 41 -7.13 -3.11 18.73
CA PRO A 41 -6.54 -1.98 18.02
C PRO A 41 -6.26 -2.43 16.59
N ILE A 42 -6.77 -1.67 15.60
CA ILE A 42 -6.52 -1.92 14.18
C ILE A 42 -5.01 -2.03 14.00
N HIS A 43 -4.50 -3.26 13.91
CA HIS A 43 -3.10 -3.48 13.62
C HIS A 43 -2.86 -2.90 12.23
N ALA A 44 -2.02 -1.86 12.15
CA ALA A 44 -1.67 -1.25 10.88
C ALA A 44 -1.07 -2.35 9.99
N ILE A 45 -1.79 -2.74 8.94
CA ILE A 45 -1.36 -3.77 8.01
C ILE A 45 -0.05 -3.30 7.38
N LYS A 46 1.03 -4.02 7.68
CA LYS A 46 2.35 -3.70 7.16
C LYS A 46 2.41 -4.15 5.70
N THR A 47 2.88 -3.26 4.84
CA THR A 47 3.07 -3.56 3.41
C THR A 47 4.29 -4.45 3.25
N CYS A 48 4.25 -5.43 2.34
CA CYS A 48 5.42 -6.20 1.95
C CYS A 48 6.57 -5.28 1.52
N ARG A 49 7.81 -5.75 1.60
CA ARG A 49 9.00 -4.98 1.22
C ARG A 49 10.13 -5.89 0.78
N PHE A 50 11.02 -5.38 -0.07
CA PHE A 50 12.30 -6.03 -0.33
C PHE A 50 13.22 -5.87 0.88
N SER A 51 13.97 -6.93 1.21
CA SER A 51 15.05 -6.88 2.18
C SER A 51 16.24 -6.11 1.63
N ASN A 52 17.21 -5.83 2.51
CA ASN A 52 18.49 -5.30 2.07
C ASN A 52 19.30 -6.39 1.32
N CYS A 53 20.28 -5.97 0.53
CA CYS A 53 21.07 -6.88 -0.29
C CYS A 53 21.82 -7.92 0.55
N GLY A 54 21.54 -9.20 0.31
CA GLY A 54 22.16 -10.34 1.01
C GLY A 54 21.58 -10.61 2.40
N GLU A 55 20.50 -9.91 2.79
CA GLU A 55 19.82 -10.12 4.06
C GLU A 55 18.53 -10.95 3.87
N SER A 56 18.26 -11.82 4.84
CA SER A 56 16.99 -12.53 4.96
C SER A 56 15.88 -11.63 5.53
N CYS A 57 14.63 -12.07 5.43
CA CYS A 57 13.51 -11.38 6.07
C CYS A 57 13.69 -11.26 7.60
N ASP A 58 13.31 -10.10 8.13
CA ASP A 58 13.32 -9.82 9.57
C ASP A 58 12.39 -10.76 10.35
N LYS A 59 12.59 -10.85 11.66
CA LYS A 59 11.69 -11.61 12.54
C LYS A 59 10.23 -11.10 12.42
N GLY A 60 9.31 -12.03 12.15
CA GLY A 60 7.89 -11.72 11.93
C GLY A 60 7.55 -11.39 10.46
N TRP A 61 8.54 -11.47 9.57
CA TRP A 61 8.37 -11.41 8.13
C TRP A 61 8.79 -12.72 7.50
N GLU A 62 8.06 -13.15 6.49
CA GLU A 62 8.31 -14.37 5.75
C GLU A 62 8.66 -14.04 4.30
N ALA A 63 9.60 -14.80 3.74
CA ALA A 63 9.97 -14.70 2.34
C ALA A 63 8.81 -15.21 1.49
N VAL A 64 8.42 -14.42 0.51
CA VAL A 64 7.36 -14.81 -0.42
C VAL A 64 7.92 -15.87 -1.35
N PRO A 65 7.26 -17.03 -1.51
CA PRO A 65 7.68 -18.04 -2.48
C PRO A 65 7.47 -17.52 -3.90
N TRP A 66 8.38 -17.87 -4.80
CA TRP A 66 8.21 -17.56 -6.22
C TRP A 66 7.20 -18.52 -6.85
N ASP A 67 6.12 -17.98 -7.44
CA ASP A 67 5.05 -18.78 -8.08
C ASP A 67 5.53 -19.52 -9.35
N GLY A 68 6.65 -19.09 -9.93
CA GLY A 68 7.22 -19.70 -11.14
C GLY A 68 8.12 -20.91 -10.90
N ASN A 69 8.54 -21.19 -9.66
CA ASN A 69 9.38 -22.35 -9.35
C ASN A 69 9.27 -22.77 -7.88
N GLN A 70 8.96 -24.04 -7.64
CA GLN A 70 8.86 -24.59 -6.29
C GLN A 70 10.25 -24.65 -5.63
N GLY A 71 10.40 -24.00 -4.48
CA GLY A 71 11.60 -24.06 -3.65
C GLY A 71 12.52 -22.83 -3.74
N HIS A 72 12.14 -21.80 -4.50
CA HIS A 72 12.85 -20.52 -4.54
C HIS A 72 12.00 -19.39 -3.95
N ASN A 73 12.65 -18.45 -3.29
CA ASN A 73 12.02 -17.22 -2.83
C ASN A 73 11.88 -16.23 -3.99
N PHE A 74 10.96 -15.30 -3.84
CA PHE A 74 10.79 -14.19 -4.76
C PHE A 74 11.86 -13.14 -4.48
N GLU A 75 12.88 -13.11 -5.33
CA GLU A 75 14.12 -12.36 -5.13
C GLU A 75 14.45 -11.48 -6.34
N ASP A 76 15.20 -10.41 -6.08
CA ASP A 76 15.73 -9.49 -7.07
C ASP A 76 17.24 -9.28 -6.85
N ALA A 77 18.05 -9.59 -7.87
CA ALA A 77 19.50 -9.36 -7.85
C ALA A 77 19.88 -8.00 -8.44
N SER A 78 18.98 -7.36 -9.20
CA SER A 78 19.30 -6.14 -9.96
C SER A 78 19.71 -4.92 -9.12
N PRO A 79 19.18 -4.68 -7.90
CA PRO A 79 19.64 -3.58 -7.07
C PRO A 79 20.94 -3.88 -6.30
N CYS A 80 21.45 -5.11 -6.37
CA CYS A 80 22.50 -5.60 -5.48
C CYS A 80 23.83 -5.82 -6.19
N PHE A 81 24.92 -5.62 -5.45
CA PHE A 81 26.27 -5.86 -5.95
C PHE A 81 26.74 -7.30 -5.64
N SER A 82 27.72 -7.78 -6.41
CA SER A 82 28.49 -9.00 -6.08
C SER A 82 27.67 -10.29 -5.90
N GLY A 83 26.58 -10.44 -6.66
CA GLY A 83 25.75 -11.65 -6.64
C GLY A 83 24.83 -11.77 -5.42
N GLN A 84 24.70 -10.72 -4.63
CA GLN A 84 23.69 -10.63 -3.58
C GLN A 84 22.29 -10.45 -4.18
N VAL A 85 21.27 -10.78 -3.40
CA VAL A 85 19.86 -10.62 -3.77
C VAL A 85 19.10 -9.91 -2.66
N ALA A 86 18.07 -9.16 -3.04
CA ALA A 86 17.05 -8.63 -2.15
C ALA A 86 15.84 -9.57 -2.19
N THR A 87 15.41 -10.07 -1.04
CA THR A 87 14.27 -11.00 -0.92
C THR A 87 12.99 -10.21 -0.64
N PHE A 88 11.91 -10.53 -1.34
CA PHE A 88 10.61 -9.93 -1.07
C PHE A 88 9.95 -10.57 0.16
N CYS A 89 9.73 -9.75 1.18
CA CYS A 89 9.28 -10.16 2.49
C CYS A 89 7.90 -9.58 2.79
N CYS A 90 7.01 -10.42 3.31
CA CYS A 90 5.67 -10.02 3.77
C CYS A 90 5.50 -10.35 5.26
N PRO A 91 4.60 -9.68 5.98
CA PRO A 91 4.30 -10.04 7.38
C PRO A 91 3.81 -11.49 7.47
N GLY A 92 4.38 -12.29 8.37
CA GLY A 92 4.07 -13.73 8.51
C GLY A 92 2.71 -14.02 9.15
N ASP A 93 2.05 -13.00 9.72
CA ASP A 93 0.69 -13.08 10.24
C ASP A 93 -0.38 -12.88 9.14
N GLN A 94 0.04 -12.61 7.90
CA GLN A 94 -0.83 -12.36 6.76
C GLN A 94 -0.62 -13.42 5.67
N PRO A 95 -1.63 -13.73 4.85
CA PRO A 95 -1.46 -14.66 3.74
C PRO A 95 -0.44 -14.11 2.74
N ALA A 96 0.56 -14.94 2.40
CA ALA A 96 1.57 -14.58 1.42
C ALA A 96 0.93 -14.37 0.02
N PRO A 97 1.24 -13.26 -0.67
CA PRO A 97 0.77 -13.04 -2.03
C PRO A 97 1.45 -14.02 -3.00
N LYS A 98 0.81 -14.33 -4.12
CA LYS A 98 1.48 -15.04 -5.22
C LYS A 98 2.24 -14.03 -6.06
N CYS A 99 3.54 -14.18 -6.15
CA CYS A 99 4.42 -13.26 -6.87
C CYS A 99 5.20 -13.98 -7.97
N LYS A 100 5.28 -13.35 -9.15
CA LYS A 100 6.06 -13.83 -10.29
C LYS A 100 6.64 -12.66 -11.08
N TRP A 101 7.76 -12.92 -11.73
CA TRP A 101 8.34 -12.01 -12.71
C TRP A 101 7.64 -12.19 -14.06
N LYS A 102 7.28 -11.07 -14.69
CA LYS A 102 6.59 -11.04 -15.99
C LYS A 102 7.26 -10.09 -16.96
N GLY A 103 7.06 -10.36 -18.24
CA GLY A 103 7.55 -9.51 -19.31
C GLY A 103 8.83 -10.00 -19.98
N LEU A 104 9.44 -11.09 -19.52
CA LEU A 104 10.56 -11.69 -20.25
C LEU A 104 10.10 -12.24 -21.60
N THR A 105 10.75 -11.82 -22.68
CA THR A 105 10.51 -12.34 -24.03
C THR A 105 11.74 -13.11 -24.53
N PRO A 106 11.59 -14.06 -25.47
CA PRO A 106 12.73 -14.80 -26.01
C PRO A 106 13.79 -13.94 -26.71
N SER A 107 13.42 -12.74 -27.19
CA SER A 107 14.35 -11.79 -27.83
C SER A 107 15.13 -10.94 -26.82
N GLY A 108 14.75 -10.96 -25.55
CA GLY A 108 15.27 -10.03 -24.53
C GLY A 108 14.75 -8.60 -24.68
N ASP A 109 13.81 -8.33 -25.60
CA ASP A 109 13.03 -7.07 -25.58
C ASP A 109 11.85 -7.26 -24.64
N CYS A 110 12.07 -6.97 -23.35
CA CYS A 110 11.09 -7.27 -22.32
C CYS A 110 9.85 -6.40 -22.44
N ASN A 111 8.69 -6.91 -22.05
CA ASN A 111 7.42 -6.20 -22.07
C ASN A 111 6.86 -6.08 -20.65
N PRO A 112 7.18 -4.99 -19.91
CA PRO A 112 6.72 -4.83 -18.54
C PRO A 112 5.21 -4.67 -18.44
N GLY A 113 4.65 -5.09 -17.32
CA GLY A 113 3.24 -5.03 -17.01
C GLY A 113 2.73 -6.25 -16.23
N CYS A 114 1.74 -6.00 -15.38
CA CYS A 114 1.02 -7.02 -14.63
C CYS A 114 -0.39 -7.23 -15.20
N ASP A 115 -0.97 -8.42 -14.98
CA ASP A 115 -2.35 -8.68 -15.42
C ASP A 115 -3.35 -7.99 -14.51
N GLU A 116 -4.62 -7.96 -14.93
CA GLU A 116 -5.71 -7.52 -14.08
C GLU A 116 -5.79 -8.36 -12.79
N GLY A 117 -5.90 -7.69 -11.63
CA GLY A 117 -5.86 -8.32 -10.31
C GLY A 117 -4.45 -8.55 -9.74
N GLU A 118 -3.41 -8.18 -10.49
CA GLU A 118 -2.02 -8.13 -10.01
C GLU A 118 -1.57 -6.67 -9.80
N VAL A 119 -0.63 -6.49 -8.89
CA VAL A 119 0.04 -5.21 -8.61
C VAL A 119 1.54 -5.35 -8.85
N GLU A 120 2.13 -4.32 -9.44
CA GLU A 120 3.58 -4.25 -9.65
C GLU A 120 4.26 -3.77 -8.36
N VAL A 121 5.06 -4.64 -7.74
CA VAL A 121 5.77 -4.34 -6.48
C VAL A 121 7.23 -3.95 -6.69
N GLY A 122 7.73 -4.06 -7.93
CA GLY A 122 9.12 -3.83 -8.31
C GLY A 122 9.37 -4.18 -9.77
N THR A 123 10.60 -3.98 -10.22
CA THR A 123 11.03 -4.27 -11.59
C THR A 123 12.45 -4.86 -11.58
N GLN A 124 12.85 -5.61 -12.62
CA GLN A 124 14.22 -6.12 -12.78
C GLN A 124 14.67 -6.15 -14.25
N VAL A 125 15.97 -6.14 -14.51
CA VAL A 125 16.55 -6.24 -15.87
C VAL A 125 17.11 -7.62 -16.22
N SER A 126 17.03 -8.60 -15.32
CA SER A 126 17.60 -9.93 -15.56
C SER A 126 17.04 -10.54 -16.86
N GLY A 127 17.91 -10.93 -17.79
CA GLY A 127 17.51 -11.47 -19.10
C GLY A 127 16.93 -10.45 -20.10
N CYS A 128 16.87 -9.16 -19.76
CA CYS A 128 16.40 -8.10 -20.64
C CYS A 128 17.56 -7.33 -21.27
N ASN A 129 17.56 -7.22 -22.59
CA ASN A 129 18.43 -6.31 -23.35
C ASN A 129 17.81 -4.91 -23.46
N LEU A 130 16.48 -4.85 -23.54
CA LEU A 130 15.68 -3.64 -23.58
C LEU A 130 14.52 -3.77 -22.58
N ARG A 131 14.10 -2.63 -22.03
CA ARG A 131 13.06 -2.47 -21.01
C ARG A 131 13.39 -3.27 -19.74
N HIS A 132 12.38 -3.85 -19.11
CA HIS A 132 12.49 -4.56 -17.84
C HIS A 132 11.35 -5.56 -17.68
N GLN A 133 11.49 -6.43 -16.68
CA GLN A 133 10.42 -7.29 -16.18
C GLN A 133 9.73 -6.62 -15.00
N SER A 134 8.43 -6.88 -14.85
CA SER A 134 7.63 -6.43 -13.71
C SER A 134 7.52 -7.54 -12.65
N ALA A 135 7.70 -7.18 -11.39
CA ALA A 135 7.40 -8.04 -10.25
C ALA A 135 5.90 -7.96 -9.96
N CYS A 136 5.15 -8.94 -10.45
CA CYS A 136 3.70 -8.94 -10.35
C CYS A 136 3.26 -9.86 -9.22
N CYS A 137 2.61 -9.27 -8.23
CA CYS A 137 2.04 -9.97 -7.09
C CYS A 137 0.51 -9.87 -7.11
N SER A 138 -0.19 -10.85 -6.56
CA SER A 138 -1.64 -10.72 -6.34
C SER A 138 -1.96 -9.47 -5.51
N ASP A 139 -3.04 -8.77 -5.85
CA ASP A 139 -3.54 -7.64 -5.06
C ASP A 139 -4.13 -8.14 -3.73
N THR A 140 -3.38 -7.97 -2.64
CA THR A 140 -3.77 -8.35 -1.29
C THR A 140 -3.63 -7.16 -0.34
N SER A 141 -4.06 -7.33 0.91
CA SER A 141 -3.93 -6.29 1.94
C SER A 141 -2.47 -5.83 2.17
N THR A 142 -1.49 -6.68 1.86
CA THR A 142 -0.06 -6.41 2.06
C THR A 142 0.64 -5.87 0.81
N THR A 143 0.02 -5.93 -0.38
CA THR A 143 0.60 -5.47 -1.65
C THR A 143 -0.20 -4.33 -2.30
N ASN A 144 -1.46 -4.10 -1.93
CA ASN A 144 -2.35 -3.12 -2.56
C ASN A 144 -1.81 -1.68 -2.59
N ASN A 145 -0.93 -1.31 -1.65
CA ASN A 145 -0.33 0.02 -1.60
C ASN A 145 0.60 0.26 -2.79
N TYR A 146 1.23 -0.79 -3.34
CA TYR A 146 2.01 -0.70 -4.56
C TYR A 146 1.14 -0.33 -5.77
N GLY A 147 -0.07 -0.91 -5.89
CA GLY A 147 -1.01 -0.59 -6.97
C GLY A 147 -1.54 0.85 -6.99
N ARG A 148 -1.26 1.64 -5.95
CA ARG A 148 -1.64 3.06 -5.88
C ARG A 148 -0.60 3.99 -6.49
N CYS A 149 0.57 3.46 -6.83
CA CYS A 149 1.72 4.23 -7.28
C CYS A 149 2.37 3.55 -8.48
N LYS A 150 3.00 4.34 -9.36
CA LYS A 150 3.79 3.81 -10.47
C LYS A 150 4.81 4.82 -10.97
N TRP A 151 5.77 4.33 -11.74
CA TRP A 151 6.73 5.17 -12.44
C TRP A 151 6.12 5.84 -13.67
N PHE A 152 6.42 7.12 -13.84
CA PHE A 152 6.11 7.92 -15.01
C PHE A 152 7.40 8.42 -15.65
N GLY A 153 7.41 8.44 -16.98
CA GLY A 153 8.57 8.75 -17.79
C GLY A 153 9.18 7.50 -18.40
N SER A 154 9.26 7.49 -19.73
CA SER A 154 9.86 6.41 -20.50
C SER A 154 11.30 6.77 -20.87
N ALA A 155 12.22 5.85 -20.62
CA ALA A 155 13.56 5.96 -21.18
C ALA A 155 13.49 5.97 -22.72
N ASP A 156 14.40 6.62 -23.44
CA ASP A 156 15.69 7.16 -22.97
C ASP A 156 15.64 8.63 -22.50
N LEU A 157 14.73 9.42 -23.08
CA LEU A 157 14.53 10.83 -22.75
C LEU A 157 13.29 11.00 -21.86
N CYS A 158 13.48 10.91 -20.56
CA CYS A 158 12.38 10.97 -19.59
C CYS A 158 11.83 12.39 -19.40
N SER A 159 12.67 13.41 -19.49
CA SER A 159 12.25 14.82 -19.43
C SER A 159 13.36 15.77 -19.93
N GLY A 160 13.12 17.08 -19.83
CA GLY A 160 14.17 18.09 -20.02
C GLY A 160 15.38 17.88 -19.10
N ALA A 161 16.54 18.42 -19.48
CA ALA A 161 17.76 18.33 -18.67
C ALA A 161 17.54 19.01 -17.31
N GLY A 162 17.86 18.32 -16.22
CA GLY A 162 17.60 18.79 -14.85
C GLY A 162 16.13 18.79 -14.43
N GLY A 163 15.22 18.34 -15.30
CA GLY A 163 13.80 18.17 -14.98
C GLY A 163 13.45 16.73 -14.62
N TYR A 164 12.16 16.52 -14.34
CA TYR A 164 11.54 15.21 -14.17
C TYR A 164 10.24 15.14 -14.99
N HIS A 165 9.77 13.92 -15.28
CA HIS A 165 8.48 13.72 -15.94
C HIS A 165 7.34 14.05 -14.97
N GLU A 166 6.37 14.84 -15.39
CA GLU A 166 5.24 15.20 -14.54
C GLU A 166 4.31 13.99 -14.31
N CYS A 167 3.61 14.02 -13.17
CA CYS A 167 2.61 13.01 -12.87
C CYS A 167 1.32 13.28 -13.67
N GLU A 168 0.67 12.24 -14.18
CA GLU A 168 -0.47 12.38 -15.08
C GLU A 168 -1.69 11.56 -14.64
N GLY A 169 -2.88 11.98 -15.12
CA GLY A 169 -4.14 11.31 -14.87
C GLY A 169 -4.55 11.33 -13.39
N ASP A 170 -4.90 10.16 -12.86
CA ASP A 170 -5.30 10.00 -11.46
C ASP A 170 -4.12 10.04 -10.48
N TYR A 171 -2.89 9.87 -10.98
CA TYR A 171 -1.68 9.84 -10.16
C TYR A 171 -1.17 11.28 -10.03
N LYS A 172 -1.61 12.02 -9.02
CA LYS A 172 -1.28 13.44 -8.87
C LYS A 172 -0.17 13.71 -7.87
N GLU A 173 0.07 12.78 -6.96
CA GLU A 173 1.00 12.95 -5.85
C GLU A 173 2.36 12.39 -6.21
N ARG A 174 3.36 13.26 -6.39
CA ARG A 174 4.75 12.86 -6.65
C ARG A 174 5.46 12.57 -5.33
N ILE A 175 6.03 11.38 -5.18
CA ILE A 175 6.86 11.03 -4.01
C ILE A 175 8.31 11.45 -4.24
N PHE A 176 8.91 11.01 -5.34
CA PHE A 176 10.30 11.32 -5.68
C PHE A 176 10.56 11.16 -7.17
N SER A 177 11.75 11.57 -7.62
CA SER A 177 12.17 11.46 -9.01
C SER A 177 13.57 10.87 -9.10
N SER A 178 13.82 10.04 -10.10
CA SER A 178 15.10 9.35 -10.31
C SER A 178 15.33 9.12 -11.81
N SER A 179 16.56 9.35 -12.28
CA SER A 179 16.94 8.99 -13.66
C SER A 179 17.03 7.49 -13.84
N ALA A 180 17.44 6.73 -12.82
CA ALA A 180 17.50 5.28 -12.86
C ALA A 180 16.15 4.60 -12.57
N GLY A 181 15.21 5.30 -11.92
CA GLY A 181 14.04 4.65 -11.32
C GLY A 181 14.44 3.82 -10.10
N PHE A 182 13.79 2.67 -9.90
CA PHE A 182 14.11 1.67 -8.88
C PHE A 182 14.02 0.26 -9.46
N GLY A 183 14.79 -0.69 -8.90
CA GLY A 183 14.86 -2.07 -9.37
C GLY A 183 15.54 -2.15 -10.73
N GLY A 184 14.78 -2.59 -11.74
CA GLY A 184 15.21 -2.73 -13.12
C GLY A 184 14.70 -1.68 -14.08
N GLU A 185 14.15 -0.57 -13.59
CA GLU A 185 13.72 0.53 -14.45
C GLU A 185 14.84 0.98 -15.39
N GLN A 186 14.52 1.23 -16.66
CA GLN A 186 15.54 1.67 -17.62
C GLN A 186 16.05 3.06 -17.27
N THR A 187 17.37 3.24 -17.21
CA THR A 187 17.94 4.55 -16.89
C THR A 187 17.67 5.55 -18.01
N CYS A 188 17.26 6.76 -17.64
CA CYS A 188 17.14 7.90 -18.54
C CYS A 188 18.52 8.49 -18.84
N THR A 189 18.89 8.66 -20.10
CA THR A 189 20.08 9.47 -20.45
C THR A 189 19.85 10.95 -20.20
N ARG A 190 18.60 11.42 -20.20
CA ARG A 190 18.26 12.82 -19.90
C ARG A 190 16.99 12.94 -19.06
N GLY A 191 17.08 13.79 -18.04
CA GLY A 191 15.96 14.05 -17.14
C GLY A 191 15.77 12.93 -16.12
N ALA A 192 14.59 12.87 -15.50
CA ALA A 192 14.25 11.88 -14.51
C ALA A 192 12.81 11.38 -14.66
N LYS A 193 12.59 10.14 -14.24
CA LYS A 193 11.24 9.60 -14.01
C LYS A 193 10.70 10.12 -12.70
N SER A 194 9.38 10.12 -12.56
CA SER A 194 8.71 10.41 -11.29
C SER A 194 7.93 9.21 -10.81
N TYR A 195 8.08 8.89 -9.52
CA TYR A 195 7.22 7.92 -8.87
C TYR A 195 6.00 8.64 -8.32
N CYS A 196 4.85 8.38 -8.93
CA CYS A 196 3.60 9.11 -8.70
C CYS A 196 2.51 8.20 -8.15
N CYS A 197 1.68 8.72 -7.26
CA CYS A 197 0.61 8.01 -6.59
C CYS A 197 -0.74 8.70 -6.77
N LYS A 198 -1.83 7.93 -6.72
CA LYS A 198 -3.19 8.50 -6.66
C LYS A 198 -3.43 9.22 -5.33
N SER A 199 -2.96 8.58 -4.26
CA SER A 199 -2.85 9.12 -2.90
C SER A 199 -1.65 8.43 -2.25
N ILE A 200 -0.83 9.17 -1.52
CA ILE A 200 0.36 8.61 -0.88
C ILE A 200 -0.08 7.62 0.19
N PRO A 201 0.21 6.31 0.05
CA PRO A 201 -0.10 5.33 1.08
C PRO A 201 0.63 5.70 2.38
N LYS A 202 -0.02 5.53 3.54
CA LYS A 202 0.63 5.78 4.84
C LYS A 202 1.93 4.98 5.01
N ALA A 203 1.99 3.79 4.42
CA ALA A 203 3.18 2.94 4.39
C ALA A 203 4.39 3.58 3.68
N PHE A 204 4.17 4.54 2.78
CA PHE A 204 5.21 5.23 2.00
C PHE A 204 5.48 6.65 2.52
N THR A 205 5.15 6.91 3.79
CA THR A 205 5.45 8.19 4.47
C THR A 205 6.60 8.01 5.45
N ASN A 206 7.38 9.08 5.69
CA ASN A 206 8.56 9.08 6.57
C ASN A 206 9.70 8.17 6.11
N CYS A 207 10.01 8.15 4.82
CA CYS A 207 11.27 7.61 4.31
C CYS A 207 12.41 8.55 4.74
N VAL A 208 12.96 8.33 5.94
CA VAL A 208 14.13 9.04 6.48
C VAL A 208 15.38 8.21 6.24
#